data_AF-A0A933EVC8-F1
#
_entry.id   AF-A0A933EVC8-F1
#
_cell.length_a   1.000
_cell.length_b   1.000
_cell.length_c   1.000
_cell.angle_alpha   90.00
_cell.angle_beta   90.00
_cell.angle_gamma   90.00
#
_symmetry.space_group_name_H-M   'P 1'
#
loop_
_entity.id
_entity.type
_entity.pdbx_description
1 polymer ?
#
loop_
_entity_poly.entity_id
_entity_poly.type
_entity_poly.pdbx_seq_one_letter_code
_entity_poly.pdbx_strand_id
1 'polypeptide(L)'
;FIIVHFGKKLVLIGGTSYAGEIKKSVFTIMNYLLPLERVLPMHCAANVGSSGEVAIFFGLSGTGKTSLSADSRRTLIGDDEHGWSDRGVFNFENGCYAKMIRLSPAAEPEIYATTHYFGTLLENVTMDPKTRALDLDDDSLTENTRGAYPLTMIPNASQTKMAGHPSNVLMLTCDAFGVMPPIAKLTPEQAMYHFISGYTAKVAGTEKGIKEPSATFSACFGAPFMALRPAVYAGLLGEKLAKHRATCWLINTGWTGGPYGTGNRIAIGATRAMVDAALTGALAQAPTAADPIFGLARVTRCPGVDDGLLDPRSTWNSAAAYDAKAKALAAKFRDNFVQFADEVPSAVRHGGPAG
;
A
#
# COMPACT_ATOMS: atom_id res chain seq x y z
N PHE A 1 15.75 23.04 2.98
CA PHE A 1 15.37 22.89 1.57
C PHE A 1 15.78 21.51 1.07
N ILE A 2 15.01 20.98 0.12
CA ILE A 2 15.32 19.76 -0.64
C ILE A 2 15.08 20.13 -2.11
N ILE A 3 16.12 20.09 -2.94
CA ILE A 3 16.07 20.57 -4.33
C ILE A 3 16.60 19.48 -5.25
N VAL A 4 15.79 19.10 -6.24
CA VAL A 4 16.18 18.17 -7.31
C VAL A 4 16.37 18.96 -8.60
N HIS A 5 17.58 18.91 -9.16
CA HIS A 5 17.89 19.54 -10.45
C HIS A 5 18.22 18.48 -11.49
N PHE A 6 17.23 18.09 -12.30
CA PHE A 6 17.36 17.05 -13.33
C PHE A 6 18.48 17.34 -14.36
N GLY A 7 18.55 18.57 -14.89
CA GLY A 7 19.56 18.94 -15.89
C GLY A 7 21.02 18.86 -15.41
N LYS A 8 21.26 19.00 -14.10
CA LYS A 8 22.60 18.89 -13.48
C LYS A 8 22.81 17.55 -12.76
N LYS A 9 21.79 16.67 -12.75
CA LYS A 9 21.79 15.39 -12.01
C LYS A 9 22.22 15.58 -10.54
N LEU A 10 21.68 16.61 -9.90
CA LEU A 10 22.08 17.03 -8.55
C LEU A 10 20.88 17.07 -7.61
N VAL A 11 21.05 16.51 -6.41
CA VAL A 11 20.14 16.68 -5.28
C VAL A 11 20.87 17.49 -4.20
N LEU A 12 20.24 18.55 -3.72
CA LEU A 12 20.74 19.35 -2.59
C LEU A 12 19.76 19.26 -1.42
N ILE A 13 20.26 18.80 -0.27
CA ILE A 13 19.50 18.70 0.98
C ILE A 13 20.20 19.58 2.01
N GLY A 14 19.46 20.50 2.63
CA GLY A 14 19.99 21.38 3.67
C GLY A 14 18.93 21.73 4.71
N GLY A 15 19.31 21.76 5.98
CA GLY A 15 18.42 22.11 7.10
C GLY A 15 17.53 20.97 7.60
N THR A 16 17.77 19.73 7.17
CA THR A 16 17.12 18.52 7.69
C THR A 16 18.16 17.42 7.86
N SER A 17 18.00 16.62 8.92
CA SER A 17 18.81 15.43 9.19
C SER A 17 18.01 14.13 8.95
N TYR A 18 16.79 14.25 8.44
CA TYR A 18 15.92 13.09 8.20
C TYR A 18 16.43 12.26 7.02
N ALA A 19 16.83 11.01 7.28
CA ALA A 19 17.44 10.16 6.25
C ALA A 19 16.47 9.83 5.10
N GLY A 20 15.16 9.86 5.36
CA GLY A 20 14.12 9.64 4.37
C GLY A 20 14.18 10.62 3.18
N GLU A 21 14.72 11.82 3.37
CA GLU A 21 14.87 12.81 2.29
C GLU A 21 15.85 12.35 1.21
N ILE A 22 16.91 11.64 1.59
CA ILE A 22 17.89 11.07 0.66
C ILE A 22 17.19 10.00 -0.20
N LYS A 23 16.53 9.04 0.46
CA LYS A 23 15.80 7.95 -0.19
C LYS A 23 14.74 8.48 -1.17
N LYS A 24 13.84 9.35 -0.69
CA LYS A 24 12.69 9.81 -1.48
C LYS A 24 13.05 10.82 -2.57
N SER A 25 14.20 11.51 -2.47
CA SER A 25 14.74 12.30 -3.58
C SER A 25 15.15 11.40 -4.75
N VAL A 26 15.83 10.27 -4.49
CA VAL A 26 16.17 9.29 -5.52
C VAL A 26 14.92 8.68 -6.12
N PHE A 27 13.94 8.31 -5.29
CA PHE A 27 12.66 7.78 -5.78
C PHE A 27 11.94 8.77 -6.72
N THR A 28 11.92 10.05 -6.36
CA THR A 28 11.33 11.12 -7.19
C THR A 28 12.05 11.22 -8.54
N ILE A 29 13.37 11.05 -8.57
CA ILE A 29 14.14 11.01 -9.82
C ILE A 29 13.72 9.82 -10.67
N MET A 30 13.59 8.63 -10.07
CA MET A 30 13.13 7.42 -10.78
C MET A 30 11.70 7.60 -11.31
N ASN A 31 10.83 8.27 -10.54
CA ASN A 31 9.47 8.61 -10.95
C ASN A 31 9.40 9.57 -12.15
N TYR A 32 10.47 10.31 -12.43
CA TYR A 32 10.56 11.15 -13.63
C TYR A 32 11.17 10.40 -14.83
N LEU A 33 12.30 9.73 -14.62
CA LEU A 33 13.09 9.14 -15.72
C LEU A 33 12.46 7.86 -16.28
N LEU A 34 12.01 6.95 -15.42
CA LEU A 34 11.55 5.62 -15.84
C LEU A 34 10.30 5.63 -16.74
N PRO A 35 9.29 6.49 -16.51
CA PRO A 35 8.15 6.57 -17.43
C PRO A 35 8.55 6.97 -18.86
N LEU A 36 9.62 7.74 -19.04
CA LEU A 36 10.14 8.10 -20.37
C LEU A 36 10.68 6.88 -21.13
N GLU A 37 11.06 5.83 -20.39
CA GLU A 37 11.52 4.54 -20.92
C GLU A 37 10.42 3.46 -20.86
N ARG A 38 9.16 3.85 -20.64
CA ARG A 38 7.99 2.94 -20.49
C ARG A 38 8.16 1.90 -19.38
N VAL A 39 8.95 2.22 -18.36
CA VAL A 39 9.03 1.49 -17.11
C VAL A 39 8.09 2.16 -16.11
N LEU A 40 7.23 1.38 -15.44
CA LEU A 40 6.35 1.90 -14.39
C LEU A 40 7.10 1.91 -13.05
N PRO A 41 7.49 3.08 -12.51
CA PRO A 41 7.95 3.19 -11.14
C PRO A 41 6.77 3.10 -10.17
N MET A 42 6.97 2.43 -9.04
CA MET A 42 5.89 2.03 -8.14
C MET A 42 6.32 2.22 -6.69
N HIS A 43 5.46 2.86 -5.91
CA HIS A 43 5.57 2.93 -4.45
C HIS A 43 4.84 1.73 -3.84
N CYS A 44 5.53 0.61 -3.78
CA CYS A 44 4.97 -0.68 -3.41
C CYS A 44 6.02 -1.60 -2.82
N ALA A 45 5.58 -2.55 -1.99
CA ALA A 45 6.36 -3.75 -1.72
C ALA A 45 6.16 -4.77 -2.84
N ALA A 46 7.10 -5.70 -2.98
CA ALA A 46 6.95 -6.82 -3.90
C ALA A 46 7.56 -8.11 -3.33
N ASN A 47 6.93 -9.24 -3.62
CA ASN A 47 7.45 -10.56 -3.29
C ASN A 47 7.12 -11.58 -4.39
N VAL A 48 7.79 -12.72 -4.35
CA VAL A 48 7.60 -13.83 -5.29
C VAL A 48 7.43 -15.13 -4.51
N GLY A 49 6.46 -15.95 -4.89
CA GLY A 49 6.32 -17.27 -4.25
C GLY A 49 7.17 -18.33 -4.93
N SER A 50 7.13 -19.54 -4.37
CA SER A 50 7.97 -20.65 -4.81
C SER A 50 7.70 -21.11 -6.25
N SER A 51 6.51 -20.81 -6.80
CA SER A 51 6.15 -21.12 -8.18
C SER A 51 6.44 -19.96 -9.15
N GLY A 52 7.11 -18.91 -8.68
CA GLY A 52 7.46 -17.73 -9.49
C GLY A 52 6.33 -16.70 -9.62
N GLU A 53 5.22 -16.86 -8.90
CA GLU A 53 4.11 -15.92 -8.93
C GLU A 53 4.48 -14.63 -8.19
N VAL A 54 4.58 -13.53 -8.93
CA VAL A 54 4.99 -12.22 -8.40
C VAL A 54 3.78 -11.42 -7.96
N ALA A 55 3.88 -10.80 -6.79
CA ALA A 55 2.86 -9.94 -6.22
C ALA A 55 3.41 -8.54 -5.92
N ILE A 56 2.59 -7.52 -6.21
CA ILE A 56 2.86 -6.12 -5.87
C ILE A 56 1.85 -5.65 -4.82
N PHE A 57 2.30 -4.88 -3.83
CA PHE A 57 1.48 -4.33 -2.76
C PHE A 57 1.60 -2.81 -2.73
N PHE A 58 0.66 -2.12 -3.37
CA PHE A 58 0.49 -0.67 -3.25
C PHE A 58 -0.20 -0.32 -1.93
N GLY A 59 0.11 0.85 -1.39
CA GLY A 59 -0.53 1.35 -0.18
C GLY A 59 0.25 2.50 0.43
N LEU A 60 -0.36 3.26 1.32
CA LEU A 60 0.33 4.31 2.06
C LEU A 60 1.01 3.76 3.31
N SER A 61 1.68 4.62 4.07
CA SER A 61 2.21 4.25 5.38
C SER A 61 1.07 3.76 6.28
N GLY A 62 1.27 2.67 7.02
CA GLY A 62 0.29 2.13 7.97
C GLY A 62 -0.85 1.29 7.36
N THR A 63 -0.89 1.10 6.04
CA THR A 63 -1.90 0.24 5.37
C THR A 63 -1.50 -1.24 5.32
N GLY A 64 -0.41 -1.63 5.97
CA GLY A 64 0.02 -3.03 6.05
C GLY A 64 0.88 -3.54 4.89
N LYS A 65 1.44 -2.67 4.03
CA LYS A 65 2.35 -3.08 2.93
C LYS A 65 3.46 -4.03 3.42
N THR A 66 4.29 -3.56 4.34
CA THR A 66 5.44 -4.30 4.89
C THR A 66 4.99 -5.60 5.57
N SER A 67 3.96 -5.52 6.43
CA SER A 67 3.48 -6.66 7.20
C SER A 67 2.81 -7.75 6.34
N LEU A 68 2.28 -7.40 5.17
CA LEU A 68 1.69 -8.36 4.20
C LEU A 68 2.70 -8.85 3.17
N SER A 69 3.73 -8.06 2.84
CA SER A 69 4.79 -8.49 1.92
C SER A 69 5.84 -9.38 2.59
N ALA A 70 6.06 -9.20 3.90
CA ALA A 70 6.94 -10.02 4.74
C ALA A 70 6.24 -11.33 5.15
N ASP A 71 5.91 -12.15 4.16
CA ASP A 71 5.41 -13.51 4.34
C ASP A 71 6.57 -14.50 4.22
N SER A 72 6.83 -15.28 5.28
CA SER A 72 7.93 -16.24 5.34
C SER A 72 7.84 -17.34 4.27
N ARG A 73 6.66 -17.57 3.68
CA ARG A 73 6.47 -18.53 2.57
C ARG A 73 6.86 -17.96 1.20
N ARG A 74 7.15 -16.66 1.12
CA ARG A 74 7.43 -15.93 -0.12
C ARG A 74 8.79 -15.24 -0.01
N THR A 75 9.47 -15.10 -1.13
CA THR A 75 10.75 -14.40 -1.21
C THR A 75 10.52 -12.91 -1.40
N LEU A 76 11.01 -12.07 -0.47
CA LEU A 76 10.88 -10.62 -0.53
C LEU A 76 11.77 -10.04 -1.63
N ILE A 77 11.21 -9.26 -2.56
CA ILE A 77 11.97 -8.53 -3.58
C ILE A 77 12.42 -7.17 -3.03
N GLY A 78 11.52 -6.50 -2.30
CA GLY A 78 11.74 -5.22 -1.63
C GLY A 78 10.47 -4.75 -0.92
N ASP A 79 10.60 -3.76 -0.04
CA ASP A 79 9.51 -3.31 0.83
C ASP A 79 8.82 -2.01 0.39
N ASP A 80 9.40 -1.21 -0.52
CA ASP A 80 8.89 0.15 -0.75
C ASP A 80 8.96 0.68 -2.19
N GLU A 81 10.04 0.45 -2.96
CA GLU A 81 10.23 1.12 -4.27
C GLU A 81 10.67 0.16 -5.37
N HIS A 82 9.84 0.02 -6.42
CA HIS A 82 10.08 -0.93 -7.51
C HIS A 82 9.80 -0.34 -8.88
N GLY A 83 10.40 -0.93 -9.92
CA GLY A 83 10.06 -0.68 -11.32
C GLY A 83 9.46 -1.90 -11.99
N TRP A 84 8.45 -1.72 -12.84
CA TRP A 84 7.92 -2.76 -13.72
C TRP A 84 8.30 -2.46 -15.17
N SER A 85 9.37 -3.14 -15.61
CA SER A 85 9.91 -3.06 -16.97
C SER A 85 9.19 -3.98 -17.94
N ASP A 86 9.69 -4.08 -19.17
CA ASP A 86 9.33 -5.10 -20.14
C ASP A 86 9.82 -6.51 -19.79
N ARG A 87 10.79 -6.64 -18.86
CA ARG A 87 11.35 -7.92 -18.39
C ARG A 87 10.79 -8.43 -17.06
N GLY A 88 10.14 -7.57 -16.29
CA GLY A 88 9.62 -7.93 -14.96
C GLY A 88 9.76 -6.80 -13.94
N VAL A 89 9.66 -7.17 -12.66
CA VAL A 89 9.79 -6.26 -11.52
C VAL A 89 11.21 -6.28 -10.98
N PHE A 90 11.71 -5.11 -10.57
CA PHE A 90 13.00 -4.95 -9.92
C PHE A 90 12.93 -3.91 -8.80
N ASN A 91 13.64 -4.17 -7.71
CA ASN A 91 13.77 -3.23 -6.59
C ASN A 91 14.74 -2.09 -6.95
N PHE A 92 14.43 -0.85 -6.55
CA PHE A 92 15.36 0.27 -6.67
C PHE A 92 16.39 0.29 -5.54
N GLU A 93 16.08 -0.36 -4.43
CA GLU A 93 16.81 -0.27 -3.18
C GLU A 93 17.66 -1.53 -2.92
N ASN A 94 18.59 -1.41 -1.97
CA ASN A 94 19.38 -2.54 -1.45
C ASN A 94 19.25 -2.65 0.09
N GLY A 95 18.17 -2.10 0.64
CA GLY A 95 17.88 -2.06 2.05
C GLY A 95 16.40 -1.82 2.27
N CYS A 96 15.99 -1.89 3.53
CA CYS A 96 14.67 -1.45 3.96
C CYS A 96 14.81 -0.22 4.85
N TYR A 97 13.77 0.61 4.86
CA TYR A 97 13.65 1.75 5.77
C TYR A 97 12.37 1.64 6.60
N ALA A 98 12.33 0.61 7.44
CA ALA A 98 11.12 0.19 8.13
C ALA A 98 10.78 1.09 9.32
N LYS A 99 9.50 1.10 9.67
CA LYS A 99 8.99 1.77 10.88
C LYS A 99 9.31 0.88 12.09
N MET A 100 9.81 1.49 13.16
CA MET A 100 10.24 0.75 14.37
C MET A 100 9.26 0.85 15.53
N ILE A 101 8.34 1.83 15.51
CA ILE A 101 7.39 2.04 16.60
C ILE A 101 6.48 0.83 16.78
N ARG A 102 6.37 0.34 18.02
CA ARG A 102 5.57 -0.82 18.44
C ARG A 102 5.90 -2.11 17.69
N LEU A 103 7.11 -2.21 17.13
CA LEU A 103 7.60 -3.42 16.49
C LEU A 103 7.78 -4.52 17.54
N SER A 104 7.29 -5.72 17.25
CA SER A 104 7.37 -6.85 18.19
C SER A 104 7.84 -8.12 17.51
N PRO A 105 8.56 -9.01 18.23
CA PRO A 105 9.01 -10.29 17.68
C PRO A 105 7.83 -11.23 17.36
N ALA A 106 6.66 -11.02 17.97
CA ALA A 106 5.47 -11.82 17.71
C ALA A 106 4.79 -11.44 16.39
N ALA A 107 4.73 -10.15 16.07
CA ALA A 107 4.05 -9.67 14.87
C ALA A 107 4.94 -9.74 13.62
N GLU A 108 6.20 -9.31 13.75
CA GLU A 108 7.15 -9.08 12.64
C GLU A 108 8.56 -9.56 13.03
N PRO A 109 8.76 -10.87 13.27
CA PRO A 109 10.00 -11.43 13.84
C PRO A 109 11.26 -11.11 13.02
N GLU A 110 11.15 -11.18 11.69
CA GLU A 110 12.28 -10.96 10.77
C GLU A 110 12.76 -9.51 10.82
N ILE A 111 11.85 -8.54 10.88
CA ILE A 111 12.18 -7.11 10.99
C ILE A 111 12.68 -6.82 12.40
N TYR A 112 12.03 -7.35 13.44
CA TYR A 112 12.47 -7.19 14.83
C TYR A 112 13.91 -7.68 15.03
N ALA A 113 14.29 -8.82 14.44
CA ALA A 113 15.64 -9.35 14.52
C ALA A 113 16.71 -8.37 14.01
N THR A 114 16.37 -7.53 13.02
CA THR A 114 17.31 -6.53 12.47
C THR A 114 17.74 -5.48 13.49
N THR A 115 16.92 -5.22 14.51
CA THR A 115 17.27 -4.27 15.61
C THR A 115 18.46 -4.74 16.44
N HIS A 116 18.82 -6.02 16.35
CA HIS A 116 19.92 -6.64 17.07
C HIS A 116 21.16 -6.91 16.20
N TYR A 117 21.16 -6.46 14.93
CA TYR A 117 22.28 -6.66 14.02
C TYR A 117 23.19 -5.43 13.89
N PHE A 118 24.50 -5.68 13.90
CA PHE A 118 25.48 -4.66 13.57
C PHE A 118 25.33 -4.24 12.11
N GLY A 119 25.25 -2.92 11.88
CA GLY A 119 24.98 -2.34 10.56
C GLY A 119 23.56 -1.80 10.39
N THR A 120 22.65 -2.11 11.33
CA THR A 120 21.34 -1.44 11.40
C THR A 120 21.50 -0.04 11.97
N LEU A 121 20.92 0.96 11.30
CA LEU A 121 20.86 2.35 11.76
C LEU A 121 19.45 2.63 12.29
N LEU A 122 19.32 2.97 13.57
CA LEU A 122 18.05 3.33 14.19
C LEU A 122 17.94 4.86 14.27
N GLU A 123 16.86 5.41 13.73
CA GLU A 123 16.57 6.84 13.69
C GLU A 123 15.43 7.15 14.67
N ASN A 124 15.72 8.01 15.66
CA ASN A 124 14.78 8.46 16.69
C ASN A 124 14.15 7.35 17.57
N VAL A 125 14.76 6.17 17.64
CA VAL A 125 14.37 5.11 18.59
C VAL A 125 15.00 5.41 19.95
N THR A 126 14.21 5.35 21.02
CA THR A 126 14.71 5.55 22.38
C THR A 126 15.49 4.33 22.86
N MET A 127 16.53 4.57 23.65
CA MET A 127 17.38 3.53 24.21
C MET A 127 17.73 3.87 25.65
N ASP A 128 17.63 2.89 26.54
CA ASP A 128 18.06 3.05 27.93
C ASP A 128 19.58 3.34 27.98
N PRO A 129 20.01 4.43 28.64
CA PRO A 129 21.40 4.86 28.60
C PRO A 129 22.37 3.92 29.33
N LYS A 130 21.87 3.09 30.26
CA LYS A 130 22.68 2.15 31.07
C LYS A 130 22.71 0.76 30.45
N THR A 131 21.54 0.19 30.16
CA THR A 131 21.38 -1.18 29.67
C THR A 131 21.53 -1.28 28.15
N ARG A 132 21.36 -0.14 27.43
CA ARG A 132 21.28 -0.08 25.97
C ARG A 132 20.10 -0.85 25.38
N ALA A 133 19.10 -1.20 26.20
CA ALA A 133 17.85 -1.76 25.73
C ALA A 133 17.09 -0.72 24.91
N LEU A 134 16.59 -1.12 23.75
CA LEU A 134 15.71 -0.28 22.93
C LEU A 134 14.32 -0.24 23.54
N ASP A 135 13.71 0.93 23.56
CA ASP A 135 12.28 1.09 23.81
C ASP A 135 11.60 1.37 22.47
N LEU A 136 10.99 0.33 21.90
CA LEU A 136 10.29 0.42 20.62
C LEU A 136 8.86 0.94 20.78
N ASP A 137 8.34 1.06 22.00
CA ASP A 137 6.99 1.57 22.27
C ASP A 137 6.99 3.08 22.57
N ASP A 138 8.15 3.66 22.91
CA ASP A 138 8.30 5.09 23.17
C ASP A 138 8.23 5.94 21.88
N ASP A 139 7.27 6.87 21.85
CA ASP A 139 7.05 7.85 20.78
C ASP A 139 7.36 9.29 21.21
N SER A 140 8.02 9.49 22.37
CA SER A 140 8.32 10.81 22.95
C SER A 140 9.05 11.75 21.99
N LEU A 141 9.91 11.22 21.12
CA LEU A 141 10.53 11.96 20.02
C LEU A 141 9.61 12.04 18.79
N THR A 142 9.07 10.91 18.37
CA THR A 142 8.16 10.80 17.23
C THR A 142 7.52 9.41 17.14
N GLU A 143 6.28 9.31 16.64
CA GLU A 143 5.71 8.04 16.20
C GLU A 143 6.33 7.51 14.90
N ASN A 144 7.19 8.27 14.21
CA ASN A 144 7.86 7.86 12.97
C ASN A 144 9.30 7.40 13.23
N THR A 145 9.53 6.62 14.28
CA THR A 145 10.83 5.97 14.50
C THR A 145 11.14 5.01 13.35
N ARG A 146 12.40 4.93 12.94
CA ARG A 146 12.82 4.18 11.75
C ARG A 146 14.06 3.35 12.00
N GLY A 147 14.22 2.31 11.18
CA GLY A 147 15.46 1.56 11.08
C GLY A 147 15.83 1.31 9.63
N ALA A 148 17.08 1.60 9.29
CA ALA A 148 17.66 1.30 7.99
C ALA A 148 18.59 0.10 8.12
N TYR A 149 18.37 -0.94 7.32
CA TYR A 149 19.19 -2.14 7.31
C TYR A 149 19.32 -2.70 5.89
N PRO A 150 20.45 -3.34 5.54
CA PRO A 150 20.62 -4.02 4.27
C PRO A 150 19.55 -5.11 4.08
N LEU A 151 19.06 -5.25 2.85
CA LEU A 151 18.02 -6.23 2.54
C LEU A 151 18.49 -7.67 2.81
N THR A 152 19.81 -7.90 2.75
CA THR A 152 20.44 -9.19 3.08
C THR A 152 20.27 -9.62 4.55
N MET A 153 19.81 -8.73 5.43
CA MET A 153 19.47 -9.09 6.82
C MET A 153 18.10 -9.76 6.95
N ILE A 154 17.27 -9.72 5.89
CA ILE A 154 16.00 -10.42 5.83
C ILE A 154 16.24 -11.83 5.26
N PRO A 155 15.98 -12.92 6.01
CA PRO A 155 16.41 -14.27 5.63
C PRO A 155 15.85 -14.77 4.29
N ASN A 156 14.60 -14.42 3.98
CA ASN A 156 13.90 -14.80 2.74
C ASN A 156 13.98 -13.71 1.66
N ALA A 157 14.93 -12.77 1.73
CA ALA A 157 15.08 -11.76 0.68
C ALA A 157 15.71 -12.34 -0.61
N SER A 158 15.25 -11.80 -1.75
CA SER A 158 15.78 -12.13 -3.06
C SER A 158 17.21 -11.62 -3.23
N GLN A 159 18.12 -12.49 -3.65
CA GLN A 159 19.50 -12.12 -3.96
C GLN A 159 19.58 -11.20 -5.20
N THR A 160 18.73 -11.45 -6.20
CA THR A 160 18.72 -10.67 -7.45
C THR A 160 17.91 -9.39 -7.30
N LYS A 161 16.94 -9.36 -6.39
CA LYS A 161 15.96 -8.27 -6.20
C LYS A 161 15.17 -7.98 -7.47
N MET A 162 15.03 -9.01 -8.30
CA MET A 162 14.30 -9.00 -9.56
C MET A 162 13.44 -10.25 -9.62
N ALA A 163 12.29 -10.13 -10.27
CA ALA A 163 11.42 -11.25 -10.57
C ALA A 163 10.70 -11.03 -11.90
N GLY A 164 9.91 -12.02 -12.32
CA GLY A 164 9.12 -11.95 -13.55
C GLY A 164 7.98 -10.91 -13.47
N HIS A 165 7.00 -11.08 -14.35
CA HIS A 165 5.84 -10.21 -14.37
C HIS A 165 4.86 -10.54 -13.22
N PRO A 166 4.32 -9.51 -12.54
CA PRO A 166 3.24 -9.66 -11.57
C PRO A 166 2.05 -10.43 -12.14
N SER A 167 1.61 -11.46 -11.42
CA SER A 167 0.30 -12.08 -11.65
C SER A 167 -0.77 -11.40 -10.82
N ASN A 168 -0.39 -10.77 -9.69
CA ASN A 168 -1.28 -10.08 -8.78
C ASN A 168 -0.78 -8.68 -8.42
N VAL A 169 -1.68 -7.70 -8.44
CA VAL A 169 -1.48 -6.33 -7.96
C VAL A 169 -2.49 -6.06 -6.86
N LEU A 170 -2.01 -5.75 -5.66
CA LEU A 170 -2.85 -5.50 -4.49
C LEU A 170 -2.80 -4.01 -4.16
N MET A 171 -3.96 -3.38 -4.04
CA MET A 171 -4.14 -2.01 -3.59
C MET A 171 -4.68 -2.02 -2.16
N LEU A 172 -3.83 -1.66 -1.20
CA LEU A 172 -4.16 -1.66 0.21
C LEU A 172 -4.75 -0.30 0.60
N THR A 173 -5.95 -0.32 1.19
CA THR A 173 -6.59 0.86 1.78
C THR A 173 -6.89 0.61 3.23
N CYS A 174 -6.57 1.57 4.11
CA CYS A 174 -6.99 1.52 5.50
C CYS A 174 -8.27 2.35 5.63
N ASP A 175 -9.42 1.77 5.31
CA ASP A 175 -10.69 2.50 5.35
C ASP A 175 -11.24 2.58 6.78
N ALA A 176 -11.07 3.74 7.42
CA ALA A 176 -11.59 3.99 8.77
C ALA A 176 -13.08 4.36 8.80
N PHE A 177 -13.75 4.46 7.64
CA PHE A 177 -15.20 4.64 7.61
C PHE A 177 -15.97 3.32 7.64
N GLY A 178 -15.32 2.18 7.42
CA GLY A 178 -15.95 0.85 7.48
C GLY A 178 -16.87 0.53 6.30
N VAL A 179 -16.58 1.12 5.13
CA VAL A 179 -17.39 1.06 3.90
C VAL A 179 -16.77 0.11 2.88
N MET A 180 -15.46 0.21 2.64
CA MET A 180 -14.82 -0.54 1.56
C MET A 180 -14.90 -2.05 1.84
N PRO A 181 -15.20 -2.89 0.83
CA PRO A 181 -15.23 -4.33 1.01
C PRO A 181 -13.86 -4.86 1.47
N PRO A 182 -13.81 -5.91 2.30
CA PRO A 182 -12.55 -6.51 2.73
C PRO A 182 -11.63 -6.89 1.57
N ILE A 183 -12.21 -7.43 0.50
CA ILE A 183 -11.52 -7.70 -0.76
C ILE A 183 -12.48 -7.56 -1.96
N ALA A 184 -12.00 -6.92 -3.02
CA ALA A 184 -12.71 -6.82 -4.30
C ALA A 184 -11.75 -7.01 -5.47
N LYS A 185 -12.24 -7.65 -6.53
CA LYS A 185 -11.55 -7.75 -7.82
C LYS A 185 -11.84 -6.49 -8.64
N LEU A 186 -10.81 -5.85 -9.18
CA LEU A 186 -10.95 -4.65 -9.98
C LEU A 186 -10.88 -4.98 -11.48
N THR A 187 -11.70 -4.31 -12.29
CA THR A 187 -11.42 -4.20 -13.73
C THR A 187 -10.17 -3.33 -13.95
N PRO A 188 -9.53 -3.37 -15.14
CA PRO A 188 -8.42 -2.46 -15.44
C PRO A 188 -8.76 -0.98 -15.26
N GLU A 189 -9.98 -0.57 -15.61
CA GLU A 189 -10.47 0.80 -15.47
C GLU A 189 -10.63 1.19 -14.00
N GLN A 190 -11.23 0.31 -13.19
CA GLN A 190 -11.34 0.48 -11.75
C GLN A 190 -9.94 0.52 -11.10
N ALA A 191 -9.01 -0.32 -11.54
CA ALA A 191 -7.64 -0.32 -11.05
C ALA A 191 -6.96 1.03 -11.32
N MET A 192 -7.07 1.57 -12.54
CA MET A 192 -6.54 2.91 -12.85
C MET A 192 -7.22 4.01 -12.03
N TYR A 193 -8.55 3.96 -11.86
CA TYR A 193 -9.30 4.92 -11.05
C TYR A 193 -8.84 4.91 -9.58
N HIS A 194 -8.77 3.73 -8.97
CA HIS A 194 -8.35 3.56 -7.58
C HIS A 194 -6.87 3.84 -7.38
N PHE A 195 -6.03 3.59 -8.37
CA PHE A 195 -4.61 3.95 -8.37
C PHE A 195 -4.40 5.46 -8.36
N ILE A 196 -5.09 6.19 -9.24
CA ILE A 196 -5.05 7.66 -9.27
C ILE A 196 -5.69 8.26 -8.01
N SER A 197 -6.74 7.65 -7.49
CA SER A 197 -7.37 8.10 -6.25
C SER A 197 -6.42 7.91 -5.05
N GLY A 198 -5.77 6.75 -4.96
CA GLY A 198 -4.83 6.43 -3.89
C GLY A 198 -5.43 6.62 -2.49
N TYR A 199 -6.65 6.11 -2.31
CA TYR A 199 -7.46 6.32 -1.11
C TYR A 199 -6.96 5.52 0.10
N THR A 200 -6.83 6.20 1.24
CA THR A 200 -6.79 5.61 2.59
C THR A 200 -7.50 6.55 3.56
N ALA A 201 -7.77 6.12 4.79
CA ALA A 201 -8.12 7.02 5.87
C ALA A 201 -6.96 7.21 6.86
N LYS A 202 -6.87 8.41 7.42
CA LYS A 202 -6.08 8.68 8.63
C LYS A 202 -6.96 8.44 9.85
N VAL A 203 -6.38 7.79 10.86
CA VAL A 203 -7.09 7.39 12.08
C VAL A 203 -6.80 8.43 13.17
N ALA A 204 -7.77 8.67 14.04
CA ALA A 204 -7.56 9.54 15.20
C ALA A 204 -6.46 8.98 16.11
N GLY A 205 -5.58 9.84 16.60
CA GLY A 205 -4.50 9.46 17.52
C GLY A 205 -3.21 8.91 16.90
N THR A 206 -3.13 8.67 15.59
CA THR A 206 -1.88 8.24 14.91
C THR A 206 -1.14 9.37 14.19
N GLU A 207 -1.71 10.58 14.20
CA GLU A 207 -1.08 11.81 13.71
C GLU A 207 -1.53 12.99 14.58
N LYS A 208 -0.60 13.90 14.89
CA LYS A 208 -0.83 15.07 15.76
C LYS A 208 -1.98 15.93 15.22
N GLY A 209 -3.09 16.00 15.96
CA GLY A 209 -4.23 16.89 15.68
C GLY A 209 -5.45 16.22 15.03
N ILE A 210 -5.43 14.92 14.72
CA ILE A 210 -6.58 14.21 14.15
C ILE A 210 -7.47 13.65 15.27
N LYS A 211 -8.68 14.21 15.41
CA LYS A 211 -9.70 13.78 16.39
C LYS A 211 -10.74 12.82 15.82
N GLU A 212 -10.98 12.86 14.51
CA GLU A 212 -11.91 11.99 13.79
C GLU A 212 -11.26 11.43 12.52
N PRO A 213 -11.70 10.26 12.02
CA PRO A 213 -11.21 9.71 10.78
C PRO A 213 -11.36 10.68 9.60
N SER A 214 -10.30 10.85 8.82
CA SER A 214 -10.32 11.70 7.63
C SER A 214 -9.87 10.93 6.39
N ALA A 215 -10.61 11.09 5.30
CA ALA A 215 -10.25 10.54 4.01
C ALA A 215 -8.99 11.24 3.49
N THR A 216 -8.02 10.47 3.04
CA THR A 216 -6.79 10.95 2.42
C THR A 216 -6.66 10.31 1.04
N PHE A 217 -6.41 11.14 0.04
CA PHE A 217 -6.17 10.72 -1.34
C PHE A 217 -4.74 11.10 -1.70
N SER A 218 -3.94 10.10 -2.08
CA SER A 218 -2.55 10.30 -2.48
C SER A 218 -2.34 9.57 -3.78
N ALA A 219 -2.45 10.30 -4.89
CA ALA A 219 -2.35 9.74 -6.22
C ALA A 219 -1.16 8.78 -6.39
N CYS A 220 -1.42 7.66 -7.08
CA CYS A 220 -0.48 6.57 -7.29
C CYS A 220 0.02 5.91 -5.99
N PHE A 221 -0.71 6.09 -4.88
CA PHE A 221 -0.31 5.76 -3.52
C PHE A 221 1.05 6.39 -3.12
N GLY A 222 1.42 7.52 -3.71
CA GLY A 222 2.74 8.11 -3.55
C GLY A 222 2.88 9.55 -4.06
N ALA A 223 1.81 10.34 -4.04
CA ALA A 223 1.75 11.67 -4.65
C ALA A 223 2.95 12.59 -4.33
N PRO A 224 3.48 12.65 -3.08
CA PRO A 224 4.64 13.49 -2.77
C PRO A 224 5.91 13.17 -3.58
N PHE A 225 5.99 11.99 -4.20
CA PHE A 225 7.16 11.51 -4.93
C PHE A 225 6.92 11.43 -6.45
N MET A 226 5.72 11.77 -6.91
CA MET A 226 5.37 11.73 -8.33
C MET A 226 5.87 13.00 -9.01
N ALA A 227 6.67 12.83 -10.07
CA ALA A 227 7.27 13.93 -10.82
C ALA A 227 6.49 14.28 -12.10
N LEU A 228 5.62 13.38 -12.56
CA LEU A 228 4.75 13.54 -13.71
C LEU A 228 3.28 13.55 -13.27
N ARG A 229 2.38 13.81 -14.22
CA ARG A 229 0.94 13.74 -13.96
C ARG A 229 0.52 12.30 -13.61
N PRO A 230 -0.37 12.09 -12.62
CA PRO A 230 -0.85 10.75 -12.24
C PRO A 230 -1.35 9.87 -13.39
N ALA A 231 -1.97 10.49 -14.41
CA ALA A 231 -2.46 9.79 -15.60
C ALA A 231 -1.36 9.04 -16.37
N VAL A 232 -0.11 9.53 -16.34
CA VAL A 232 1.03 8.85 -16.99
C VAL A 232 1.30 7.50 -16.33
N TYR A 233 1.40 7.47 -15.00
CA TYR A 233 1.64 6.24 -14.24
C TYR A 233 0.46 5.28 -14.33
N ALA A 234 -0.77 5.81 -14.29
CA ALA A 234 -1.98 5.00 -14.42
C ALA A 234 -2.10 4.35 -15.82
N GLY A 235 -1.76 5.08 -16.88
CA GLY A 235 -1.70 4.53 -18.23
C GLY A 235 -0.71 3.37 -18.34
N LEU A 236 0.50 3.54 -17.80
CA LEU A 236 1.49 2.47 -17.73
C LEU A 236 0.98 1.27 -16.93
N LEU A 237 0.32 1.49 -15.79
CA LEU A 237 -0.29 0.41 -15.00
C LEU A 237 -1.34 -0.35 -15.82
N GLY A 238 -2.27 0.36 -16.47
CA GLY A 238 -3.31 -0.24 -17.32
C GLY A 238 -2.72 -1.11 -18.44
N GLU A 239 -1.71 -0.60 -19.14
CA GLU A 239 -1.00 -1.35 -20.19
C GLU A 239 -0.35 -2.62 -19.64
N LYS A 240 0.31 -2.55 -18.48
CA LYS A 240 0.98 -3.70 -17.86
C LYS A 240 -0.02 -4.74 -17.37
N LEU A 241 -1.11 -4.31 -16.72
CA LEU A 241 -2.19 -5.20 -16.29
C LEU A 241 -2.77 -5.97 -17.48
N ALA A 242 -3.09 -5.27 -18.58
CA ALA A 242 -3.64 -5.88 -19.78
C ALA A 242 -2.64 -6.83 -20.47
N LYS A 243 -1.40 -6.38 -20.69
CA LYS A 243 -0.35 -7.16 -21.39
C LYS A 243 -0.03 -8.46 -20.66
N HIS A 244 0.02 -8.43 -19.33
CA HIS A 244 0.44 -9.57 -18.51
C HIS A 244 -0.73 -10.33 -17.87
N ARG A 245 -1.98 -9.92 -18.16
CA ARG A 245 -3.20 -10.50 -17.57
C ARG A 245 -3.13 -10.54 -16.03
N ALA A 246 -2.50 -9.54 -15.44
CA ALA A 246 -2.36 -9.44 -14.00
C ALA A 246 -3.72 -9.10 -13.38
N THR A 247 -4.07 -9.77 -12.29
CA THR A 247 -5.31 -9.48 -11.57
C THR A 247 -5.05 -8.38 -10.54
N CYS A 248 -5.91 -7.35 -10.55
CA CYS A 248 -5.84 -6.28 -9.56
C CYS A 248 -6.90 -6.48 -8.46
N TRP A 249 -6.47 -6.40 -7.21
CA TRP A 249 -7.31 -6.56 -6.02
C TRP A 249 -7.28 -5.29 -5.19
N LEU A 250 -8.43 -4.85 -4.71
CA LEU A 250 -8.53 -3.86 -3.65
C LEU A 250 -8.73 -4.58 -2.33
N ILE A 251 -7.93 -4.26 -1.31
CA ILE A 251 -7.98 -4.90 0.01
C ILE A 251 -8.15 -3.82 1.08
N ASN A 252 -9.21 -3.92 1.86
CA ASN A 252 -9.42 -3.07 3.02
C ASN A 252 -8.71 -3.67 4.24
N THR A 253 -7.69 -2.97 4.73
CA THR A 253 -6.93 -3.29 5.96
C THR A 253 -7.36 -2.43 7.15
N GLY A 254 -8.44 -1.67 6.98
CA GLY A 254 -9.02 -0.74 7.93
C GLY A 254 -10.15 -1.39 8.72
N TRP A 255 -11.31 -0.74 8.76
CA TRP A 255 -12.43 -1.06 9.65
C TRP A 255 -13.55 -1.79 8.93
N THR A 256 -14.36 -2.48 9.73
CA THR A 256 -15.63 -3.12 9.37
C THR A 256 -16.62 -3.00 10.55
N GLY A 257 -17.91 -3.23 10.31
CA GLY A 257 -18.97 -3.14 11.32
C GLY A 257 -19.34 -1.72 11.78
N GLY A 258 -18.75 -0.71 11.16
CA GLY A 258 -18.94 0.70 11.50
C GLY A 258 -17.67 1.52 11.25
N PRO A 259 -17.75 2.85 11.39
CA PRO A 259 -16.57 3.70 11.37
C PRO A 259 -15.69 3.45 12.60
N TYR A 260 -14.44 3.93 12.58
CA TYR A 260 -13.58 3.96 13.75
C TYR A 260 -14.29 4.55 14.97
N GLY A 261 -14.13 3.89 16.13
CA GLY A 261 -14.84 4.21 17.38
C GLY A 261 -16.15 3.45 17.56
N THR A 262 -16.72 2.85 16.51
CA THR A 262 -17.91 1.99 16.59
C THR A 262 -17.65 0.60 16.02
N GLY A 263 -17.03 0.52 14.84
CA GLY A 263 -16.60 -0.71 14.22
C GLY A 263 -15.24 -1.19 14.75
N ASN A 264 -14.79 -2.32 14.23
CA ASN A 264 -13.50 -2.91 14.59
C ASN A 264 -12.58 -2.97 13.38
N ARG A 265 -11.27 -2.93 13.61
CA ARG A 265 -10.29 -3.16 12.54
C ARG A 265 -10.40 -4.60 12.06
N ILE A 266 -10.34 -4.81 10.75
CA ILE A 266 -10.31 -6.16 10.16
C ILE A 266 -9.09 -6.89 10.71
N ALA A 267 -9.33 -8.08 11.29
CA ALA A 267 -8.28 -8.85 11.93
C ALA A 267 -7.18 -9.22 10.91
N ILE A 268 -5.92 -9.05 11.30
CA ILE A 268 -4.77 -9.32 10.41
C ILE A 268 -4.77 -10.75 9.86
N GLY A 269 -5.27 -11.72 10.64
CA GLY A 269 -5.43 -13.11 10.19
C GLY A 269 -6.39 -13.24 9.00
N ALA A 270 -7.53 -12.51 9.02
CA ALA A 270 -8.46 -12.49 7.91
C ALA A 270 -7.85 -11.80 6.68
N THR A 271 -7.15 -10.68 6.87
CA THR A 271 -6.42 -10.00 5.78
C THR A 271 -5.38 -10.90 5.12
N ARG A 272 -4.57 -11.60 5.93
CA ARG A 272 -3.59 -12.58 5.41
C ARG A 272 -4.25 -13.71 4.65
N ALA A 273 -5.36 -14.27 5.16
CA ALA A 273 -6.11 -15.30 4.45
C ALA A 273 -6.66 -14.82 3.09
N MET A 274 -7.17 -13.58 3.01
CA MET A 274 -7.63 -12.98 1.74
C MET A 274 -6.48 -12.76 0.76
N VAL A 275 -5.34 -12.24 1.23
CA VAL A 275 -4.14 -12.06 0.42
C VAL A 275 -3.65 -13.42 -0.10
N ASP A 276 -3.52 -14.41 0.77
CA ASP A 276 -3.11 -15.76 0.39
C ASP A 276 -4.02 -16.37 -0.66
N ALA A 277 -5.34 -16.26 -0.48
CA ALA A 277 -6.31 -16.77 -1.43
C ALA A 277 -6.21 -16.07 -2.80
N ALA A 278 -5.90 -14.76 -2.83
CA ALA A 278 -5.63 -14.03 -4.06
C ALA A 278 -4.34 -14.51 -4.74
N LEU A 279 -3.25 -14.62 -3.97
CA LEU A 279 -1.92 -14.94 -4.49
C LEU A 279 -1.79 -16.39 -4.97
N THR A 280 -2.46 -17.33 -4.29
CA THR A 280 -2.50 -18.75 -4.67
C THR A 280 -3.49 -19.05 -5.81
N GLY A 281 -4.26 -18.05 -6.25
CA GLY A 281 -5.27 -18.22 -7.28
C GLY A 281 -6.57 -18.87 -6.79
N ALA A 282 -6.73 -19.13 -5.49
CA ALA A 282 -7.97 -19.65 -4.92
C ALA A 282 -9.18 -18.73 -5.20
N LEU A 283 -8.95 -17.42 -5.38
CA LEU A 283 -9.99 -16.46 -5.74
C LEU A 283 -10.21 -16.29 -7.25
N ALA A 284 -9.49 -17.03 -8.11
CA ALA A 284 -9.60 -16.87 -9.57
C ALA A 284 -11.04 -17.07 -10.08
N GLN A 285 -11.77 -18.00 -9.46
CA GLN A 285 -13.18 -18.33 -9.76
C GLN A 285 -14.11 -18.10 -8.56
N ALA A 286 -13.68 -17.32 -7.57
CA ALA A 286 -14.53 -17.04 -6.42
C ALA A 286 -15.78 -16.23 -6.85
N PRO A 287 -16.96 -16.53 -6.30
CA PRO A 287 -18.16 -15.77 -6.59
C PRO A 287 -17.99 -14.33 -6.14
N THR A 288 -18.49 -13.40 -6.96
CA THR A 288 -18.47 -11.96 -6.70
C THR A 288 -19.86 -11.36 -6.79
N ALA A 289 -20.12 -10.34 -5.98
CA ALA A 289 -21.28 -9.48 -6.07
C ALA A 289 -20.83 -8.03 -6.33
N ALA A 290 -21.55 -7.33 -7.20
CA ALA A 290 -21.27 -5.91 -7.44
C ALA A 290 -21.67 -5.08 -6.20
N ASP A 291 -20.75 -4.28 -5.70
CA ASP A 291 -21.07 -3.25 -4.71
C ASP A 291 -21.99 -2.19 -5.34
N PRO A 292 -23.13 -1.85 -4.71
CA PRO A 292 -24.13 -0.98 -5.32
C PRO A 292 -23.72 0.49 -5.44
N ILE A 293 -22.64 0.92 -4.78
CA ILE A 293 -22.22 2.33 -4.72
C ILE A 293 -20.95 2.54 -5.54
N PHE A 294 -19.97 1.67 -5.37
CA PHE A 294 -18.67 1.69 -6.02
C PHE A 294 -18.60 0.82 -7.28
N GLY A 295 -19.55 -0.10 -7.49
CA GLY A 295 -19.54 -1.02 -8.63
C GLY A 295 -18.42 -2.08 -8.57
N LEU A 296 -17.77 -2.24 -7.42
CA LEU A 296 -16.65 -3.16 -7.24
C LEU A 296 -17.13 -4.61 -7.20
N ALA A 297 -16.38 -5.54 -7.80
CA ALA A 297 -16.68 -6.96 -7.70
C ALA A 297 -16.19 -7.51 -6.36
N ARG A 298 -17.01 -7.32 -5.31
CA ARG A 298 -16.77 -7.82 -3.95
C ARG A 298 -16.79 -9.34 -3.93
N VAL A 299 -15.75 -9.96 -3.39
CA VAL A 299 -15.71 -11.42 -3.22
C VAL A 299 -16.73 -11.81 -2.15
N THR A 300 -17.53 -12.85 -2.41
CA THR A 300 -18.57 -13.30 -1.47
C THR A 300 -18.22 -14.58 -0.72
N ARG A 301 -17.15 -15.28 -1.12
CA ARG A 301 -16.59 -16.45 -0.42
C ARG A 301 -15.07 -16.46 -0.53
N CYS A 302 -14.39 -16.61 0.60
CA CYS A 302 -12.93 -16.70 0.66
C CYS A 302 -12.51 -17.78 1.66
N PRO A 303 -11.64 -18.73 1.29
CA PRO A 303 -11.14 -19.73 2.23
C PRO A 303 -10.50 -19.09 3.47
N GLY A 304 -10.84 -19.60 4.65
CA GLY A 304 -10.29 -19.10 5.92
C GLY A 304 -10.86 -17.76 6.41
N VAL A 305 -11.93 -17.26 5.79
CA VAL A 305 -12.58 -15.99 6.15
C VAL A 305 -14.09 -16.21 6.30
N ASP A 306 -14.69 -15.58 7.31
CA ASP A 306 -16.14 -15.59 7.52
C ASP A 306 -16.86 -14.87 6.36
N ASP A 307 -17.84 -15.53 5.73
CA ASP A 307 -18.62 -14.97 4.62
C ASP A 307 -19.36 -13.68 5.03
N GLY A 308 -19.79 -13.57 6.29
CA GLY A 308 -20.45 -12.38 6.84
C GLY A 308 -19.52 -11.19 6.97
N LEU A 309 -18.21 -11.41 7.12
CA LEU A 309 -17.21 -10.34 7.08
C LEU A 309 -17.07 -9.75 5.67
N LEU A 310 -17.20 -10.59 4.64
CA LEU A 310 -16.99 -10.22 3.24
C LEU A 310 -18.06 -9.27 2.71
N ASP A 311 -19.22 -9.15 3.37
CA ASP A 311 -20.23 -8.12 3.08
C ASP A 311 -20.18 -7.00 4.13
N PRO A 312 -19.50 -5.88 3.85
CA PRO A 312 -19.35 -4.81 4.84
C PRO A 312 -20.71 -4.25 5.27
N ARG A 313 -21.73 -4.26 4.41
CA ARG A 313 -23.07 -3.75 4.77
C ARG A 313 -23.74 -4.59 5.84
N SER A 314 -23.58 -5.92 5.81
CA SER A 314 -24.18 -6.81 6.82
C SER A 314 -23.47 -6.76 8.17
N THR A 315 -22.23 -6.27 8.21
CA THR A 315 -21.49 -6.14 9.48
C THR A 315 -21.97 -4.95 10.32
N TRP A 316 -22.67 -3.98 9.72
CA TRP A 316 -23.15 -2.80 10.42
C TRP A 316 -24.47 -3.08 11.15
N ASN A 317 -24.59 -2.55 12.37
CA ASN A 317 -25.84 -2.60 13.13
C ASN A 317 -27.02 -1.90 12.44
N SER A 318 -26.74 -0.94 11.55
CA SER A 318 -27.75 -0.23 10.75
C SER A 318 -27.32 -0.15 9.30
N ALA A 319 -28.03 -0.87 8.44
CA ALA A 319 -27.81 -0.86 7.00
C ALA A 319 -28.02 0.54 6.39
N ALA A 320 -28.96 1.33 6.93
CA ALA A 320 -29.17 2.71 6.50
C ALA A 320 -27.99 3.63 6.88
N ALA A 321 -27.37 3.41 8.03
CA ALA A 321 -26.17 4.14 8.43
C ALA A 321 -24.97 3.81 7.54
N TYR A 322 -24.82 2.53 7.16
CA TYR A 322 -23.85 2.10 6.14
C TYR A 322 -24.10 2.83 4.82
N ASP A 323 -25.34 2.77 4.30
CA ASP A 323 -25.69 3.35 3.00
C ASP A 323 -25.42 4.86 2.96
N ALA A 324 -25.72 5.58 4.05
CA ALA A 324 -25.41 7.00 4.19
C ALA A 324 -23.90 7.28 4.21
N LYS A 325 -23.12 6.48 4.96
CA LYS A 325 -21.66 6.64 5.03
C LYS A 325 -20.99 6.30 3.70
N ALA A 326 -21.45 5.26 3.03
CA ALA A 326 -20.92 4.82 1.75
C ALA A 326 -21.18 5.85 0.65
N LYS A 327 -22.38 6.46 0.60
CA LYS A 327 -22.67 7.59 -0.30
C LYS A 327 -21.79 8.81 -0.02
N ALA A 328 -21.54 9.12 1.25
CA ALA A 328 -20.66 10.23 1.64
C ALA A 328 -19.20 9.97 1.22
N LEU A 329 -18.70 8.74 1.36
CA LEU A 329 -17.37 8.36 0.89
C LEU A 329 -17.29 8.39 -0.63
N ALA A 330 -18.30 7.88 -1.34
CA ALA A 330 -18.39 7.94 -2.80
C ALA A 330 -18.35 9.37 -3.34
N ALA A 331 -19.04 10.32 -2.69
CA ALA A 331 -18.96 11.73 -3.02
C ALA A 331 -17.52 12.26 -2.90
N LYS A 332 -16.82 11.96 -1.80
CA LYS A 332 -15.41 12.34 -1.62
C LYS A 332 -14.49 11.79 -2.72
N PHE A 333 -14.73 10.55 -3.16
CA PHE A 333 -14.00 9.98 -4.29
C PHE A 333 -14.23 10.77 -5.57
N ARG A 334 -15.49 11.11 -5.90
CA ARG A 334 -15.81 11.90 -7.09
C ARG A 334 -15.21 13.29 -7.01
N ASP A 335 -15.38 13.98 -5.89
CA ASP A 335 -14.84 15.33 -5.66
C ASP A 335 -13.32 15.36 -5.84
N ASN A 336 -12.62 14.37 -5.26
CA ASN A 336 -11.18 14.21 -5.46
C ASN A 336 -10.82 13.97 -6.93
N PHE A 337 -11.61 13.18 -7.66
CA PHE A 337 -11.28 12.76 -9.02
C PHE A 337 -11.50 13.85 -10.07
N VAL A 338 -12.28 14.91 -9.78
CA VAL A 338 -12.52 16.04 -10.70
C VAL A 338 -11.21 16.61 -11.25
N GLN A 339 -10.16 16.71 -10.42
CA GLN A 339 -8.86 17.27 -10.83
C GLN A 339 -8.11 16.42 -11.88
N PHE A 340 -8.51 15.17 -12.11
CA PHE A 340 -7.90 14.24 -13.06
C PHE A 340 -8.80 13.93 -14.26
N ALA A 341 -10.04 14.42 -14.27
CA ALA A 341 -11.09 13.97 -15.17
C ALA A 341 -10.75 14.17 -16.66
N ASP A 342 -10.04 15.25 -16.99
CA ASP A 342 -9.64 15.58 -18.36
C ASP A 342 -8.32 14.93 -18.78
N GLU A 343 -7.62 14.28 -17.86
CA GLU A 343 -6.32 13.65 -18.10
C GLU A 343 -6.42 12.14 -18.38
N VAL A 344 -7.60 11.55 -18.20
CA VAL A 344 -7.82 10.11 -18.33
C VAL A 344 -8.96 9.78 -19.30
N PRO A 345 -8.94 8.60 -19.95
CA PRO A 345 -10.07 8.15 -20.76
C PRO A 345 -11.39 8.10 -19.98
N SER A 346 -12.52 8.28 -20.65
CA SER A 346 -13.86 8.19 -20.04
C SER A 346 -14.11 6.85 -19.34
N ALA A 347 -13.55 5.76 -19.88
CA ALA A 347 -13.63 4.43 -19.26
C ALA A 347 -13.04 4.42 -17.83
N VAL A 348 -11.92 5.12 -17.60
CA VAL A 348 -11.31 5.24 -16.27
C VAL A 348 -12.20 6.05 -15.33
N ARG A 349 -12.81 7.14 -15.82
CA ARG A 349 -13.77 7.94 -15.03
C ARG A 349 -14.97 7.09 -14.58
N HIS A 350 -15.48 6.23 -15.46
CA HIS A 350 -16.56 5.29 -15.14
C HIS A 350 -16.12 4.10 -14.25
N GLY A 351 -14.82 3.95 -13.98
CA GLY A 351 -14.30 3.01 -12.99
C GLY A 351 -14.47 3.46 -11.54
N GLY A 352 -14.97 4.68 -11.30
CA GLY A 352 -15.28 5.21 -9.97
C GLY A 352 -16.71 4.90 -9.49
N PRO A 353 -17.05 5.31 -8.26
CA PRO A 353 -18.40 5.13 -7.73
C PRO A 353 -19.44 5.93 -8.51
N ALA A 354 -20.59 5.29 -8.76
CA ALA A 354 -21.73 5.90 -9.44
C ALA A 354 -22.28 7.10 -8.64
N GLY A 355 -22.71 8.14 -9.33
CA GLY A 355 -23.17 9.39 -8.72
C GLY A 355 -23.96 10.26 -9.67
#